data_AF-A0A533XNS7-F1
#
_entry.id   AF-A0A533XNS7-F1
#
_cell.length_a   1.000
_cell.length_b   1.000
_cell.length_c   1.000
_cell.angle_alpha   90.00
_cell.angle_beta   90.00
_cell.angle_gamma   90.00
#
_symmetry.space_group_name_H-M   'P 1'
#
loop_
_entity.id
_entity.type
_entity.pdbx_description
1 polymer ?
#
loop_
_entity_poly.entity_id
_entity_poly.type
_entity_poly.pdbx_seq_one_letter_code
_entity_poly.pdbx_strand_id
1 'polypeptide(L)'
;MPVGTKKSFHIWRALLRVGWMAVLLGLTMEAILVALAAGFGNLHGAKPIVADVVQKVSWSLVVCVGLAVGATAEKKARGPALGLSGLIAAPLGFMVARSLHKGAMHALGLAGSAKPGLALVLIAVVKAVQYGSFGLTLDWIAKKPWGGLAAHLATGLAVGIIFGGGLLVLQIQAAAQPPPLPALISGAANEFLFPVGCAFVIYISKVMRLRVNAE
;
A
#
# COMPACT_ATOMS: atom_id res chain seq x y z
N MET A 1 4.77 -0.58 37.58
CA MET A 1 4.89 -0.01 36.22
C MET A 1 3.66 0.83 35.93
N PRO A 2 3.81 2.10 35.52
CA PRO A 2 2.67 2.99 35.29
C PRO A 2 1.81 2.45 34.14
N VAL A 3 0.49 2.43 34.33
CA VAL A 3 -0.51 1.84 33.44
C VAL A 3 -0.39 2.32 31.98
N GLY A 4 0.15 3.51 31.73
CA GLY A 4 0.44 4.06 30.39
C GLY A 4 1.51 3.30 29.60
N THR A 5 2.48 2.67 30.25
CA THR A 5 3.58 1.96 29.57
C THR A 5 3.12 0.64 28.93
N LYS A 6 2.19 -0.07 29.57
CA LYS A 6 1.64 -1.33 29.03
C LYS A 6 0.84 -1.08 27.74
N LYS A 7 -0.07 -0.11 27.74
CA LYS A 7 -0.91 0.21 26.55
C LYS A 7 -0.07 0.62 25.35
N SER A 8 0.95 1.48 25.57
CA SER A 8 1.89 1.89 24.51
C SER A 8 2.65 0.70 23.93
N PHE A 9 3.14 -0.20 24.78
CA PHE A 9 3.89 -1.38 24.36
C PHE A 9 3.05 -2.37 23.53
N HIS A 10 1.77 -2.58 23.86
CA HIS A 10 0.87 -3.43 23.05
C HIS A 10 0.60 -2.83 21.66
N ILE A 11 0.45 -1.51 21.58
CA ILE A 11 0.27 -0.80 20.30
C ILE A 11 1.53 -0.95 19.45
N TRP A 12 2.72 -0.73 20.04
CA TRP A 12 3.99 -0.89 19.34
C TRP A 12 4.19 -2.30 18.79
N ARG A 13 3.93 -3.34 19.59
CA ARG A 13 3.97 -4.74 19.14
C ARG A 13 2.98 -5.03 18.01
N ALA A 14 1.80 -4.42 18.02
CA ALA A 14 0.84 -4.57 16.93
C ALA A 14 1.33 -3.89 15.64
N LEU A 15 1.91 -2.69 15.74
CA LEU A 15 2.47 -1.98 14.59
C LEU A 15 3.70 -2.68 14.00
N LEU A 16 4.59 -3.23 14.83
CA LEU A 16 5.72 -4.03 14.36
C LEU A 16 5.27 -5.27 13.57
N ARG A 17 4.23 -5.96 14.04
CA ARG A 17 3.64 -7.09 13.31
C ARG A 17 3.06 -6.66 11.97
N VAL A 18 2.31 -5.56 11.94
CA VAL A 18 1.81 -4.97 10.69
C VAL A 18 2.97 -4.61 9.77
N GLY A 19 4.06 -4.03 10.31
CA GLY A 19 5.26 -3.70 9.55
C GLY A 19 5.87 -4.94 8.87
N TRP A 20 6.04 -6.05 9.60
CA TRP A 20 6.51 -7.30 9.02
C TRP A 20 5.57 -7.86 7.95
N MET A 21 4.26 -7.84 8.19
CA MET A 21 3.27 -8.25 7.20
C MET A 21 3.30 -7.35 5.95
N ALA A 22 3.55 -6.06 6.12
CA ALA A 22 3.69 -5.11 5.03
C ALA A 22 4.95 -5.38 4.20
N VAL A 23 6.08 -5.67 4.84
CA VAL A 23 7.30 -6.11 4.13
C VAL A 23 7.03 -7.37 3.31
N LEU A 24 6.41 -8.38 3.91
CA LEU A 24 6.02 -9.61 3.20
C LEU A 24 5.08 -9.33 2.04
N LEU A 25 4.12 -8.40 2.21
CA LEU A 25 3.24 -7.96 1.13
C LEU A 25 4.03 -7.33 -0.02
N GLY A 26 4.97 -6.42 0.26
CA GLY A 26 5.81 -5.80 -0.75
C GLY A 26 6.64 -6.81 -1.54
N LEU A 27 7.25 -7.78 -0.85
CA LEU A 27 8.00 -8.88 -1.47
C LEU A 27 7.11 -9.80 -2.30
N THR A 28 5.91 -10.12 -1.81
CA THR A 28 4.94 -10.97 -2.52
C THR A 28 4.46 -10.28 -3.79
N MET A 29 4.16 -8.99 -3.70
CA MET A 29 3.79 -8.17 -4.85
C MET A 29 4.90 -8.14 -5.89
N GLU A 30 6.16 -7.96 -5.49
CA GLU A 30 7.29 -8.06 -6.42
C GLU A 30 7.35 -9.43 -7.09
N ALA A 31 7.29 -10.50 -6.31
CA ALA A 31 7.37 -11.87 -6.84
C ALA A 31 6.28 -12.13 -7.89
N ILE A 32 5.06 -11.64 -7.66
CA ILE A 32 3.96 -11.71 -8.63
C ILE A 32 4.31 -10.93 -9.90
N LEU A 33 4.81 -9.69 -9.79
CA LEU A 33 5.13 -8.88 -10.97
C LEU A 33 6.31 -9.43 -11.76
N VAL A 34 7.33 -9.96 -11.09
CA VAL A 34 8.46 -10.64 -11.73
C VAL A 34 8.00 -11.89 -12.47
N ALA A 35 7.11 -12.70 -11.85
CA ALA A 35 6.53 -13.87 -12.50
C ALA A 35 5.68 -13.49 -13.74
N LEU A 36 4.90 -12.42 -13.66
CA LEU A 36 4.16 -11.89 -14.80
C LEU A 36 5.12 -11.43 -15.91
N ALA A 37 6.14 -10.65 -15.57
CA ALA A 37 7.15 -10.19 -16.53
C ALA A 37 7.88 -11.36 -17.21
N ALA A 38 8.22 -12.41 -16.45
CA ALA A 38 8.81 -13.63 -16.96
C ALA A 38 7.87 -14.37 -17.94
N GLY A 39 6.59 -14.50 -17.60
CA GLY A 39 5.59 -15.12 -18.47
C GLY A 39 5.40 -14.40 -19.81
N PHE A 40 5.65 -13.09 -19.86
CA PHE A 40 5.60 -12.28 -21.08
C PHE A 40 6.97 -12.11 -21.77
N GLY A 41 8.01 -12.81 -21.34
CA GLY A 41 9.36 -12.71 -21.92
C GLY A 41 10.04 -11.35 -21.71
N ASN A 42 9.59 -10.59 -20.70
CA ASN A 42 10.01 -9.21 -20.43
C ASN A 42 10.81 -9.10 -19.11
N LEU A 43 11.63 -10.10 -18.80
CA LEU A 43 12.51 -10.07 -17.63
C LEU A 43 13.62 -9.03 -17.84
N HIS A 44 13.51 -7.92 -17.12
CA HIS A 44 14.58 -6.93 -17.02
C HIS A 44 15.48 -7.41 -15.89
N GLY A 45 16.79 -7.54 -16.12
CA GLY A 45 17.71 -8.32 -15.26
C GLY A 45 17.72 -7.99 -13.75
N ALA A 46 18.61 -8.62 -12.97
CA ALA A 46 18.56 -8.54 -11.50
C ALA A 46 18.59 -7.11 -10.90
N LYS A 47 19.25 -6.14 -11.56
CA LYS A 47 19.37 -4.77 -11.05
C LYS A 47 18.02 -4.03 -10.93
N PRO A 48 17.21 -3.86 -12.00
CA PRO A 48 15.91 -3.20 -11.88
C PRO A 48 14.97 -3.90 -10.89
N ILE A 49 15.03 -5.23 -10.78
CA ILE A 49 14.25 -5.99 -9.78
C ILE A 49 14.57 -5.51 -8.36
N VAL A 50 15.84 -5.29 -8.01
CA VAL A 50 16.22 -4.79 -6.68
C VAL A 50 15.64 -3.40 -6.42
N ALA A 51 15.67 -2.50 -7.39
CA ALA A 51 15.07 -1.18 -7.24
C ALA A 51 13.55 -1.29 -7.02
N ASP A 52 12.88 -2.14 -7.79
CA ASP A 52 11.44 -2.36 -7.70
C ASP A 52 11.04 -2.97 -6.34
N VAL A 53 11.83 -3.90 -5.79
CA VAL A 53 11.65 -4.42 -4.42
C VAL A 53 11.67 -3.27 -3.41
N VAL A 54 12.68 -2.39 -3.50
CA VAL A 54 12.82 -1.23 -2.60
C VAL A 54 11.58 -0.34 -2.69
N GLN A 55 11.08 -0.09 -3.89
CA GLN A 55 9.85 0.70 -4.09
C GLN A 55 8.64 0.03 -3.46
N LYS A 56 8.40 -1.27 -3.72
CA LYS A 56 7.20 -1.97 -3.26
C LYS A 56 7.20 -2.20 -1.75
N VAL A 57 8.36 -2.53 -1.18
CA VAL A 57 8.51 -2.73 0.27
C VAL A 57 8.32 -1.41 1.03
N SER A 58 8.91 -0.30 0.56
CA SER A 58 8.72 0.99 1.21
C SER A 58 7.29 1.51 1.09
N TRP A 59 6.66 1.34 -0.08
CA TRP A 59 5.25 1.67 -0.31
C TRP A 59 4.32 0.87 0.62
N SER A 60 4.46 -0.47 0.66
CA SER A 60 3.71 -1.34 1.58
C SER A 60 3.87 -0.94 3.03
N LEU A 61 5.11 -0.74 3.48
CA LEU A 61 5.42 -0.40 4.86
C LEU A 61 4.71 0.90 5.28
N VAL A 62 4.92 1.99 4.55
CA VAL A 62 4.38 3.31 4.93
C VAL A 62 2.85 3.30 4.93
N VAL A 63 2.23 2.72 3.91
CA VAL A 63 0.78 2.74 3.75
C VAL A 63 0.08 1.83 4.76
N CYS A 64 0.53 0.57 4.89
CA CYS A 64 -0.10 -0.39 5.79
C CYS A 64 0.09 0.01 7.26
N VAL A 65 1.30 0.47 7.64
CA VAL A 65 1.56 0.95 9.00
C VAL A 65 0.77 2.23 9.26
N GLY A 66 0.72 3.17 8.32
CA GLY A 66 -0.07 4.40 8.44
C GLY A 66 -1.55 4.12 8.71
N LEU A 67 -2.17 3.26 7.92
CA LEU A 67 -3.56 2.81 8.19
C LEU A 67 -3.68 2.09 9.53
N ALA A 68 -2.73 1.23 9.89
CA ALA A 68 -2.78 0.54 11.18
C ALA A 68 -2.65 1.49 12.38
N VAL A 69 -1.95 2.62 12.23
CA VAL A 69 -1.93 3.70 13.23
C VAL A 69 -3.33 4.28 13.39
N GLY A 70 -4.02 4.64 12.30
CA GLY A 70 -5.40 5.12 12.38
C GLY A 70 -6.35 4.10 13.02
N ALA A 71 -6.11 2.80 12.79
CA ALA A 71 -6.88 1.72 13.40
C ALA A 71 -6.65 1.55 14.91
N THR A 72 -5.64 2.20 15.51
CA THR A 72 -5.40 2.19 16.96
C THR A 72 -6.20 3.25 17.72
N ALA A 73 -6.79 4.22 17.01
CA ALA A 73 -7.57 5.27 17.62
C ALA A 73 -8.80 4.72 18.38
N GLU A 74 -9.31 5.54 19.31
CA GLU A 74 -10.47 5.19 20.11
C GLU A 74 -11.71 4.92 19.24
N LYS A 75 -12.62 4.04 19.72
CA LYS A 75 -13.78 3.58 18.95
C LYS A 75 -14.59 4.72 18.31
N LYS A 76 -14.76 5.85 19.01
CA LYS A 76 -15.52 7.02 18.55
C LYS A 76 -14.83 7.77 17.40
N ALA A 77 -13.49 7.81 17.39
CA ALA A 77 -12.69 8.50 16.39
C ALA A 77 -12.06 7.57 15.35
N ARG A 78 -12.21 6.25 15.48
CA ARG A 78 -11.52 5.25 14.64
C ARG A 78 -11.78 5.42 13.14
N GLY A 79 -13.03 5.70 12.74
CA GLY A 79 -13.37 5.92 11.34
C GLY A 79 -12.63 7.13 10.74
N PRO A 80 -12.85 8.35 11.26
CA PRO A 80 -12.12 9.54 10.83
C PRO A 80 -10.59 9.39 10.91
N ALA A 81 -10.07 8.77 11.97
CA ALA A 81 -8.63 8.54 12.13
C ALA A 81 -8.08 7.56 11.09
N LEU A 82 -8.80 6.48 10.78
CA LEU A 82 -8.40 5.51 9.76
C LEU A 82 -8.41 6.16 8.37
N GLY A 83 -9.46 6.92 8.05
CA GLY A 83 -9.53 7.71 6.82
C GLY A 83 -8.40 8.74 6.70
N LEU A 84 -8.21 9.59 7.71
CA LEU A 84 -7.16 10.61 7.70
C LEU A 84 -5.76 9.99 7.63
N SER A 85 -5.53 8.89 8.34
CA SER A 85 -4.27 8.17 8.26
C SER A 85 -4.00 7.63 6.87
N GLY A 86 -5.00 7.10 6.16
CA GLY A 86 -4.87 6.68 4.77
C GLY A 86 -4.64 7.85 3.82
N LEU A 87 -5.36 8.97 4.02
CA LEU A 87 -5.24 10.20 3.25
C LEU A 87 -3.81 10.77 3.29
N ILE A 88 -3.13 10.67 4.43
CA ILE A 88 -1.77 11.16 4.64
C ILE A 88 -0.71 10.11 4.28
N ALA A 89 -0.93 8.85 4.68
CA ALA A 89 0.06 7.79 4.50
C ALA A 89 0.29 7.44 3.03
N ALA A 90 -0.73 7.52 2.18
CA ALA A 90 -0.59 7.23 0.76
C ALA A 90 0.31 8.22 0.00
N PRO A 91 0.12 9.56 0.07
CA PRO A 91 1.03 10.48 -0.58
C PRO A 91 2.44 10.41 0.01
N LEU A 92 2.57 10.26 1.34
CA LEU A 92 3.88 10.03 1.98
C LEU A 92 4.55 8.76 1.47
N GLY A 93 3.82 7.64 1.42
CA GLY A 93 4.31 6.37 0.90
C GLY A 93 4.72 6.47 -0.57
N PHE A 94 3.97 7.21 -1.38
CA PHE A 94 4.27 7.42 -2.80
C PHE A 94 5.59 8.19 -2.96
N MET A 95 5.77 9.27 -2.20
CA MET A 95 6.98 10.07 -2.23
C MET A 95 8.19 9.30 -1.72
N VAL A 96 8.06 8.60 -0.57
CA VAL A 96 9.13 7.79 0.01
C VAL A 96 9.53 6.68 -0.93
N ALA A 97 8.56 5.91 -1.45
CA ALA A 97 8.84 4.81 -2.35
C ALA A 97 9.49 5.26 -3.65
N ARG A 98 9.02 6.37 -4.22
CA ARG A 98 9.62 6.95 -5.43
C ARG A 98 11.04 7.45 -5.19
N SER A 99 11.29 8.11 -4.05
CA SER A 99 12.63 8.60 -3.71
C SER A 99 13.61 7.45 -3.49
N LEU A 100 13.18 6.41 -2.78
CA LEU A 100 14.00 5.21 -2.55
C LEU A 100 14.24 4.41 -3.83
N HIS A 101 13.23 4.28 -4.70
CA HIS A 101 13.38 3.68 -6.03
C HIS A 101 14.45 4.41 -6.85
N LYS A 102 14.35 5.75 -6.94
CA LYS A 102 15.35 6.58 -7.63
C LYS A 102 16.75 6.44 -7.04
N GLY A 103 16.85 6.42 -5.71
CA GLY A 103 18.11 6.19 -5.00
C GLY A 103 18.72 4.82 -5.33
N ALA A 104 17.90 3.76 -5.33
CA ALA A 104 18.33 2.41 -5.70
C ALA A 104 18.76 2.32 -7.17
N MET A 105 17.99 2.89 -8.09
CA MET A 105 18.34 2.96 -9.51
C MET A 105 19.69 3.66 -9.72
N HIS A 106 19.92 4.79 -9.04
CA HIS A 106 21.19 5.52 -9.10
C HIS A 106 22.37 4.70 -8.55
N ALA A 107 22.19 4.07 -7.38
CA ALA A 107 23.22 3.22 -6.76
C ALA A 107 23.59 1.99 -7.61
N LEU A 108 22.65 1.48 -8.42
CA LEU A 108 22.86 0.33 -9.30
C LEU A 108 23.44 0.70 -10.69
N GLY A 109 23.66 2.00 -10.93
CA GLY A 109 24.16 2.54 -12.21
C GLY A 109 23.11 2.54 -13.32
N LEU A 110 21.82 2.55 -12.97
CA LEU A 110 20.71 2.62 -13.92
C LEU A 110 20.36 4.08 -14.19
N ALA A 111 20.18 4.44 -15.47
CA ALA A 111 19.82 5.80 -15.85
C ALA A 111 18.45 6.17 -15.26
N GLY A 112 18.42 7.21 -14.42
CA GLY A 112 17.17 7.76 -13.87
C GLY A 112 16.55 8.74 -14.86
N SER A 113 15.30 8.50 -15.28
CA SER A 113 14.57 9.46 -16.11
C SER A 113 13.18 9.72 -15.55
N ALA A 114 13.00 10.95 -15.06
CA ALA A 114 11.80 11.79 -15.18
C ALA A 114 11.91 12.96 -14.20
N LYS A 115 11.86 14.19 -14.75
CA LYS A 115 11.70 15.42 -13.96
C LYS A 115 10.36 15.35 -13.21
N PRO A 116 10.28 15.86 -11.96
CA PRO A 116 9.00 16.01 -11.30
C PRO A 116 8.09 16.91 -12.14
N GLY A 117 6.85 16.48 -12.36
CA GLY A 117 5.86 17.24 -13.14
C GLY A 117 4.48 17.19 -12.48
N LEU A 118 3.55 17.99 -12.99
CA LEU A 118 2.17 18.10 -12.50
C LEU A 118 1.48 16.73 -12.34
N ALA A 119 1.77 15.79 -13.25
CA ALA A 119 1.25 14.42 -13.17
C ALA A 119 1.61 13.69 -11.85
N LEU A 120 2.78 13.94 -11.26
CA LEU A 120 3.15 13.33 -9.98
C LEU A 120 2.32 13.87 -8.82
N VAL A 121 2.02 15.17 -8.85
CA VAL A 121 1.15 15.81 -7.85
C VAL A 121 -0.25 15.23 -7.98
N LEU A 122 -0.77 15.10 -9.21
CA LEU A 122 -2.08 14.48 -9.45
C LEU A 122 -2.13 13.02 -8.97
N ILE A 123 -1.09 12.21 -9.26
CA ILE A 123 -1.00 10.83 -8.76
C ILE A 123 -1.01 10.80 -7.23
N ALA A 124 -0.26 11.68 -6.57
CA ALA A 124 -0.22 11.74 -5.11
C ALA A 124 -1.58 12.14 -4.52
N VAL A 125 -2.28 13.10 -5.13
CA VAL A 125 -3.63 13.52 -4.73
C VAL A 125 -4.64 12.39 -4.92
N VAL A 126 -4.62 11.71 -6.07
CA VAL A 126 -5.52 10.57 -6.32
C VAL A 126 -5.25 9.44 -5.33
N LYS A 127 -3.98 9.11 -5.04
CA LYS A 127 -3.62 8.13 -4.02
C LYS A 127 -4.07 8.57 -2.62
N ALA A 128 -3.98 9.85 -2.27
CA ALA A 128 -4.51 10.37 -1.02
C ALA A 128 -6.03 10.12 -0.90
N VAL A 129 -6.81 10.51 -1.91
CA VAL A 129 -8.26 10.28 -1.94
C VAL A 129 -8.60 8.78 -1.91
N GLN A 130 -7.87 7.97 -2.68
CA GLN A 130 -8.02 6.51 -2.72
C GLN A 130 -7.86 5.90 -1.33
N TYR A 131 -6.74 6.14 -0.65
CA TYR A 131 -6.47 5.50 0.64
C TYR A 131 -7.23 6.16 1.80
N GLY A 132 -7.58 7.44 1.66
CA GLY A 132 -8.46 8.11 2.61
C GLY A 132 -9.86 7.51 2.61
N SER A 133 -10.47 7.37 1.43
CA SER A 133 -11.76 6.68 1.27
C SER A 133 -11.67 5.20 1.67
N PHE A 134 -10.60 4.51 1.27
CA PHE A 134 -10.35 3.13 1.68
C PHE A 134 -10.34 2.94 3.20
N GLY A 135 -9.63 3.81 3.93
CA GLY A 135 -9.61 3.77 5.39
C GLY A 135 -10.99 3.93 6.01
N LEU A 136 -11.81 4.86 5.49
CA LEU A 136 -13.20 5.05 5.95
C LEU A 136 -14.06 3.80 5.68
N THR A 137 -13.95 3.22 4.49
CA THR A 137 -14.73 2.04 4.11
C THR A 137 -14.33 0.80 4.91
N LEU A 138 -13.04 0.60 5.20
CA LEU A 138 -12.58 -0.48 6.07
C LEU A 138 -13.15 -0.35 7.49
N ASP A 139 -13.20 0.86 8.06
CA ASP A 139 -13.83 1.06 9.38
C ASP A 139 -15.34 0.76 9.33
N TRP A 140 -16.02 1.22 8.28
CA TRP A 140 -17.45 1.01 8.09
C TRP A 140 -17.79 -0.49 8.00
N ILE A 141 -17.07 -1.25 7.17
CA ILE A 141 -17.28 -2.69 7.02
C ILE A 141 -16.92 -3.44 8.29
N ALA A 142 -15.85 -3.02 8.98
CA ALA A 142 -15.45 -3.65 10.22
C ALA A 142 -16.50 -3.57 11.34
N LYS A 143 -17.52 -2.72 11.21
CA LYS A 143 -18.68 -2.58 12.12
C LYS A 143 -19.89 -3.41 11.71
N LYS A 144 -19.89 -4.00 10.50
CA LYS A 144 -21.01 -4.80 9.99
C LYS A 144 -20.90 -6.26 10.45
N PRO A 145 -22.03 -6.97 10.64
CA PRO A 145 -22.00 -8.39 11.00
C PRO A 145 -21.37 -9.27 9.92
N TRP A 146 -21.48 -8.86 8.65
CA TRP A 146 -20.84 -9.49 7.49
C TRP A 146 -19.41 -8.98 7.21
N GLY A 147 -18.86 -8.15 8.10
CA GLY A 147 -17.55 -7.48 7.96
C GLY A 147 -16.33 -8.39 8.18
N GLY A 148 -16.38 -9.60 7.63
CA GLY A 148 -15.31 -10.60 7.71
C GLY A 148 -14.16 -10.35 6.73
N LEU A 149 -13.27 -11.33 6.59
CA LEU A 149 -12.10 -11.25 5.71
C LEU A 149 -12.49 -10.95 4.26
N ALA A 150 -13.45 -11.71 3.71
CA ALA A 150 -13.89 -11.56 2.33
C ALA A 150 -14.37 -10.13 2.01
N ALA A 151 -15.12 -9.51 2.93
CA ALA A 151 -15.58 -8.13 2.77
C ALA A 151 -14.43 -7.11 2.75
N HIS A 152 -13.38 -7.33 3.54
CA HIS A 152 -12.18 -6.48 3.51
C HIS A 152 -11.42 -6.63 2.19
N LEU A 153 -11.21 -7.87 1.73
CA LEU A 153 -10.53 -8.13 0.45
C LEU A 153 -11.31 -7.55 -0.74
N ALA A 154 -12.63 -7.74 -0.76
CA ALA A 154 -13.51 -7.18 -1.79
C ALA A 154 -13.47 -5.65 -1.81
N THR A 155 -13.35 -5.02 -0.63
CA THR A 155 -13.18 -3.57 -0.52
C THR A 155 -11.87 -3.10 -1.10
N GLY A 156 -10.77 -3.80 -0.77
CA GLY A 156 -9.47 -3.55 -1.39
C GLY A 156 -9.57 -3.65 -2.91
N LEU A 157 -10.19 -4.71 -3.43
CA LEU A 157 -10.34 -4.91 -4.86
C LEU A 157 -11.18 -3.81 -5.52
N ALA A 158 -12.33 -3.46 -4.93
CA ALA A 158 -13.21 -2.42 -5.47
C ALA A 158 -12.51 -1.05 -5.51
N VAL A 159 -11.83 -0.66 -4.43
CA VAL A 159 -11.04 0.58 -4.40
C VAL A 159 -9.88 0.52 -5.39
N GLY A 160 -9.21 -0.63 -5.50
CA GLY A 160 -8.15 -0.88 -6.47
C GLY A 160 -8.64 -0.69 -7.91
N ILE A 161 -9.79 -1.25 -8.28
CA ILE A 161 -10.37 -1.10 -9.62
C ILE A 161 -10.72 0.36 -9.90
N ILE A 162 -11.49 1.01 -9.01
CA ILE A 162 -12.02 2.37 -9.23
C ILE A 162 -10.88 3.38 -9.37
N PHE A 163 -9.95 3.39 -8.43
CA PHE A 163 -8.87 4.38 -8.41
C PHE A 163 -7.65 3.94 -9.21
N GLY A 164 -7.33 2.64 -9.22
CA GLY A 164 -6.21 2.09 -9.98
C GLY A 164 -6.41 2.25 -11.49
N GLY A 165 -7.64 2.14 -11.99
CA GLY A 165 -7.96 2.47 -13.39
C GLY A 165 -7.62 3.92 -13.73
N GLY A 166 -8.03 4.86 -12.88
CA GLY A 166 -7.69 6.28 -13.05
C GLY A 166 -6.18 6.55 -12.95
N LEU A 167 -5.50 5.90 -12.00
CA LEU A 167 -4.04 6.00 -11.85
C LEU A 167 -3.27 5.41 -13.03
N LEU A 168 -3.76 4.34 -13.65
CA LEU A 168 -3.19 3.80 -14.88
C LEU A 168 -3.30 4.80 -16.03
N VAL A 169 -4.48 5.40 -16.23
CA VAL A 169 -4.69 6.42 -17.27
C VAL A 169 -3.75 7.61 -17.05
N LEU A 170 -3.65 8.12 -15.82
CA LEU A 170 -2.73 9.21 -15.50
C LEU A 170 -1.26 8.84 -15.75
N GLN A 171 -0.86 7.61 -15.44
CA GLN A 171 0.50 7.14 -15.71
C GLN A 171 0.79 7.01 -17.20
N ILE A 172 -0.16 6.52 -18.00
CA ILE A 172 -0.02 6.44 -19.45
C ILE A 172 0.11 7.83 -20.07
N GLN A 173 -0.74 8.78 -19.65
CA GLN A 173 -0.70 10.16 -20.12
C GLN A 173 0.58 10.90 -19.71
N ALA A 174 1.16 10.55 -18.56
CA ALA A 174 2.39 11.14 -18.06
C ALA A 174 3.66 10.52 -18.67
N ALA A 175 3.54 9.37 -19.34
CA ALA A 175 4.67 8.68 -19.92
C ALA A 175 5.10 9.36 -21.24
N ALA A 176 6.42 9.47 -21.45
CA ALA A 176 6.97 10.04 -22.68
C ALA A 176 6.64 9.19 -23.92
N GLN A 177 6.45 7.89 -23.73
CA GLN A 177 6.01 6.93 -24.74
C GLN A 177 5.00 5.97 -24.10
N PRO A 178 4.01 5.47 -24.87
CA PRO A 178 3.07 4.50 -24.36
C PRO A 178 3.81 3.27 -23.80
N PRO A 179 3.55 2.87 -22.55
CA PRO A 179 4.18 1.69 -21.98
C PRO A 179 3.76 0.43 -22.77
N PRO A 180 4.67 -0.54 -22.96
CA PRO A 180 4.34 -1.79 -23.62
C PRO A 180 3.30 -2.58 -22.79
N LEU A 181 2.51 -3.42 -23.48
CA LEU A 181 1.41 -4.16 -22.85
C LEU A 181 1.80 -4.95 -21.58
N PRO A 182 2.96 -5.64 -21.50
CA PRO A 182 3.38 -6.31 -20.27
C PRO A 182 3.60 -5.37 -19.08
N ALA A 183 4.12 -4.16 -19.34
CA ALA A 183 4.31 -3.14 -18.31
C ALA A 183 2.97 -2.57 -17.83
N LEU A 184 2.00 -2.41 -18.75
CA LEU A 184 0.63 -2.02 -18.42
C LEU A 184 -0.07 -3.06 -17.53
N ILE A 185 0.02 -4.34 -17.89
CA ILE A 185 -0.57 -5.43 -17.10
C ILE A 185 0.06 -5.48 -15.71
N SER A 186 1.39 -5.36 -15.62
CA SER A 186 2.10 -5.36 -14.35
C SER A 186 1.73 -4.16 -13.48
N GLY A 187 1.64 -2.97 -14.08
CA GLY A 187 1.17 -1.76 -13.39
C GLY A 187 -0.28 -1.91 -12.90
N ALA A 188 -1.15 -2.51 -13.70
CA ALA A 188 -2.55 -2.72 -13.33
C ALA A 188 -2.69 -3.74 -12.19
N ALA A 189 -1.97 -4.86 -12.29
CA ALA A 189 -1.90 -5.84 -11.22
C ALA A 189 -1.42 -5.19 -9.91
N ASN A 190 -0.42 -4.30 -9.96
CA ASN A 190 0.06 -3.59 -8.79
C ASN A 190 -1.01 -2.70 -8.15
N GLU A 191 -1.68 -1.85 -8.93
CA GLU A 191 -2.68 -0.92 -8.40
C GLU A 191 -3.96 -1.63 -7.90
N PHE A 192 -4.28 -2.83 -8.42
CA PHE A 192 -5.45 -3.59 -8.02
C PHE A 192 -5.20 -4.51 -6.82
N LEU A 193 -4.08 -5.25 -6.83
CA LEU A 193 -3.78 -6.24 -5.79
C LEU A 193 -3.25 -5.59 -4.52
N PHE A 194 -2.57 -4.46 -4.61
CA PHE A 194 -1.98 -3.86 -3.42
C PHE A 194 -3.04 -3.44 -2.38
N PRO A 195 -4.14 -2.74 -2.72
CA PRO A 195 -5.20 -2.45 -1.76
C PRO A 195 -5.84 -3.71 -1.16
N VAL A 196 -5.92 -4.82 -1.90
CA VAL A 196 -6.37 -6.13 -1.39
C VAL A 196 -5.40 -6.64 -0.32
N GLY A 197 -4.10 -6.59 -0.59
CA GLY A 197 -3.07 -6.96 0.38
C GLY A 197 -3.07 -6.07 1.61
N CYS A 198 -3.23 -4.75 1.44
CA CYS A 198 -3.33 -3.84 2.58
C CYS A 198 -4.58 -4.13 3.42
N ALA A 199 -5.73 -4.38 2.79
CA ALA A 199 -6.95 -4.80 3.50
C ALA A 199 -6.74 -6.08 4.31
N PHE A 200 -6.04 -7.07 3.73
CA PHE A 200 -5.67 -8.31 4.41
C PHE A 200 -4.85 -8.04 5.68
N VAL A 201 -3.77 -7.25 5.56
CA VAL A 201 -2.88 -6.91 6.68
C VAL A 201 -3.66 -6.20 7.80
N ILE A 202 -4.51 -5.22 7.45
CA ILE A 202 -5.33 -4.50 8.43
C ILE A 202 -6.34 -5.44 9.10
N TYR A 203 -7.01 -6.31 8.35
CA TYR A 203 -7.96 -7.29 8.90
C TYR A 203 -7.29 -8.25 9.89
N ILE A 204 -6.16 -8.84 9.52
CA ILE A 204 -5.42 -9.74 10.40
C ILE A 204 -4.96 -9.02 11.67
N SER A 205 -4.50 -7.77 11.54
CA SER A 205 -4.15 -6.94 12.71
C SER A 205 -5.33 -6.75 13.68
N LYS A 206 -6.55 -6.55 13.16
CA LYS A 206 -7.78 -6.44 13.95
C LYS A 206 -8.07 -7.75 14.68
N VAL A 207 -8.04 -8.89 13.97
CA VAL A 207 -8.32 -10.21 14.55
C VAL A 207 -7.31 -10.54 15.66
N MET A 208 -6.02 -10.28 15.44
CA MET A 208 -4.98 -10.51 16.44
C MET A 208 -5.15 -9.63 17.68
N ARG A 209 -5.55 -8.37 17.52
CA ARG A 209 -5.82 -7.48 18.67
C ARG A 209 -7.03 -7.95 19.48
N LEU A 210 -8.06 -8.46 18.82
CA LEU A 210 -9.24 -9.01 19.51
C LEU A 210 -8.87 -10.25 20.34
N ARG A 211 -7.99 -11.12 19.84
CA ARG A 211 -7.51 -12.28 20.60
C ARG A 211 -6.74 -11.87 21.85
N VAL A 212 -5.80 -10.93 21.73
CA VAL A 212 -5.00 -10.44 22.87
C VAL A 212 -5.83 -9.75 23.96
N ASN A 213 -6.97 -9.15 23.62
CA ASN A 213 -7.86 -8.51 24.60
C ASN A 213 -8.85 -9.48 25.26
N ALA A 214 -8.95 -10.72 24.77
CA ALA A 214 -9.83 -11.76 25.32
C ALA A 214 -9.11 -12.69 26.32
N GLU A 215 -7.78 -12.64 26.34
CA GLU A 215 -6.89 -13.29 27.32
C GLU A 215 -6.59 -12.33 28.49
#